data_AF-A0A7C4E223-F1
#
_entry.id   AF-A0A7C4E223-F1
#
_cell.length_a   1.000
_cell.length_b   1.000
_cell.length_c   1.000
_cell.angle_alpha   90.00
_cell.angle_beta   90.00
_cell.angle_gamma   90.00
#
_symmetry.space_group_name_H-M   'P 1'
#
loop_
_entity.id
_entity.type
_entity.pdbx_description
1 polymer ?
#
loop_
_entity_poly.entity_id
_entity_poly.type
_entity_poly.pdbx_seq_one_letter_code
_entity_poly.pdbx_strand_id
1 'polypeptide(L)'
;MYPEVVESAVVIAATASCSAQNIAFDAVGRNAIISDPNWENGEYLEKGKTPSKGLSIARMIGHITYLSSKSMDMKFGRKLINGKTYDVDNIEFEVESYLGYQGEKFVNRFDANSYLYITKAMDYFDLTEKYGNGDLKEVFRKTNSKFLFISFSTDWLFPPSESLEMVSAALAAGRDVSYINIESINGHDSFLIDTEIESKAIRAFLEATLQEKQNKKEKVYEKG
;
A
#
# COMPACT_ATOMS: atom_id res chain seq x y z
N MET A 1 -17.88 6.71 -4.67
CA MET A 1 -18.88 6.82 -3.57
C MET A 1 -19.45 8.22 -3.46
N TYR A 2 -18.62 9.27 -3.39
CA TYR A 2 -19.08 10.66 -3.23
C TYR A 2 -18.51 11.57 -4.34
N PRO A 3 -18.91 11.37 -5.61
CA PRO A 3 -18.32 12.09 -6.74
C PRO A 3 -18.57 13.61 -6.72
N GLU A 4 -19.62 14.05 -6.03
CA GLU A 4 -20.01 15.46 -5.92
C GLU A 4 -19.19 16.28 -4.90
N VAL A 5 -18.51 15.64 -3.96
CA VAL A 5 -17.73 16.36 -2.91
C VAL A 5 -16.23 16.32 -3.14
N VAL A 6 -15.74 15.49 -4.06
CA VAL A 6 -14.30 15.32 -4.35
C VAL A 6 -13.95 16.01 -5.66
N GLU A 7 -13.26 17.15 -5.58
CA GLU A 7 -12.76 17.87 -6.78
C GLU A 7 -11.61 17.12 -7.47
N SER A 8 -10.69 16.58 -6.67
CA SER A 8 -9.48 15.93 -7.16
C SER A 8 -9.01 14.87 -6.17
N ALA A 9 -8.38 13.81 -6.68
CA ALA A 9 -7.81 12.73 -5.89
C ALA A 9 -6.34 12.48 -6.29
N VAL A 10 -5.48 12.25 -5.30
CA VAL A 10 -4.12 11.75 -5.49
C VAL A 10 -4.12 10.28 -5.10
N VAL A 11 -3.71 9.41 -6.01
CA VAL A 11 -3.65 7.95 -5.85
C VAL A 11 -2.18 7.55 -5.92
N ILE A 12 -1.63 7.08 -4.80
CA ILE A 12 -0.19 6.81 -4.64
C ILE A 12 -0.03 5.33 -4.32
N ALA A 13 0.81 4.62 -5.09
CA ALA A 13 1.14 3.21 -4.87
C ALA A 13 -0.09 2.39 -4.51
N ALA A 14 -1.09 2.37 -5.38
CA ALA A 14 -2.38 1.73 -5.12
C ALA A 14 -2.93 1.11 -6.40
N THR A 15 -3.90 0.22 -6.22
CA THR A 15 -4.46 -0.62 -7.27
C THR A 15 -5.98 -0.65 -7.16
N ALA A 16 -6.65 -1.10 -8.22
CA ALA A 16 -8.11 -1.21 -8.25
C ALA A 16 -8.65 -2.34 -7.36
N SER A 17 -7.83 -3.37 -7.16
CA SER A 17 -8.08 -4.53 -6.32
C SER A 17 -6.76 -5.22 -6.00
N CYS A 18 -6.73 -6.03 -4.95
CA CYS A 18 -5.56 -6.85 -4.63
C CYS A 18 -5.38 -7.99 -5.64
N SER A 19 -4.16 -8.20 -6.13
CA SER A 19 -3.82 -9.35 -6.97
C SER A 19 -3.86 -10.66 -6.16
N ALA A 20 -3.88 -11.80 -6.87
CA ALA A 20 -3.78 -13.11 -6.23
C ALA A 20 -2.51 -13.26 -5.35
N GLN A 21 -1.41 -12.60 -5.73
CA GLN A 21 -0.18 -12.63 -4.95
C GLN A 21 -0.30 -11.79 -3.67
N ASN A 22 -0.94 -10.62 -3.73
CA ASN A 22 -1.22 -9.82 -2.53
C ASN A 22 -2.06 -10.64 -1.54
N ILE A 23 -3.16 -11.23 -2.01
CA ILE A 23 -4.07 -12.05 -1.20
C ILE A 23 -3.34 -13.24 -0.57
N ALA A 24 -2.40 -13.86 -1.30
CA ALA A 24 -1.61 -14.97 -0.79
C ALA A 24 -0.71 -14.55 0.38
N PHE A 25 0.00 -13.41 0.29
CA PHE A 25 0.82 -12.91 1.39
C PHE A 25 -0.02 -12.55 2.61
N ASP A 26 -1.15 -11.87 2.41
CA ASP A 26 -2.08 -11.51 3.47
C ASP A 26 -2.66 -12.76 4.15
N ALA A 27 -3.00 -13.80 3.38
CA ALA A 27 -3.46 -15.08 3.91
C ALA A 27 -2.41 -15.77 4.78
N VAL A 28 -1.13 -15.78 4.38
CA VAL A 28 -0.06 -16.35 5.20
C VAL A 28 0.12 -15.56 6.50
N GLY A 29 0.10 -14.23 6.44
CA GLY A 29 0.16 -13.38 7.63
C GLY A 29 -1.00 -13.63 8.60
N ARG A 30 -2.22 -13.72 8.10
CA ARG A 30 -3.39 -14.07 8.92
C ARG A 30 -3.28 -15.46 9.54
N ASN A 31 -2.83 -16.44 8.78
CA ASN A 31 -2.64 -17.81 9.29
C ASN A 31 -1.58 -17.87 10.40
N ALA A 32 -0.51 -17.07 10.30
CA ALA A 32 0.50 -16.96 11.35
C ALA A 32 -0.12 -16.44 12.67
N ILE A 33 -0.99 -15.43 12.60
CA ILE A 33 -1.69 -14.90 13.79
C ILE A 33 -2.69 -15.92 14.35
N ILE A 34 -3.54 -16.50 13.50
CA ILE A 34 -4.62 -17.41 13.92
C ILE A 34 -4.05 -18.70 14.53
N SER A 35 -2.88 -19.16 14.07
CA SER A 35 -2.20 -20.34 14.59
C SER A 35 -1.41 -20.09 15.89
N ASP A 36 -1.24 -18.83 16.31
CA ASP A 36 -0.59 -18.52 17.58
C ASP A 36 -1.49 -18.99 18.75
N PRO A 37 -1.02 -19.86 19.65
CA PRO A 37 -1.80 -20.32 20.80
C PRO A 37 -2.31 -19.20 21.70
N ASN A 38 -1.63 -18.05 21.71
CA ASN A 38 -2.03 -16.87 22.48
C ASN A 38 -3.09 -16.02 21.77
N TRP A 39 -3.50 -16.34 20.53
CA TRP A 39 -4.58 -15.62 19.85
C TRP A 39 -5.95 -15.91 20.46
N GLU A 40 -6.16 -17.11 21.04
CA GLU A 40 -7.36 -17.40 21.84
C GLU A 40 -8.68 -17.08 21.12
N ASN A 41 -8.77 -17.41 19.83
CA ASN A 41 -9.93 -17.11 18.97
C ASN A 41 -10.29 -15.62 18.88
N GLY A 42 -9.32 -14.73 19.11
CA GLY A 42 -9.50 -13.28 19.10
C GLY A 42 -9.79 -12.68 20.48
N GLU A 43 -9.95 -13.49 21.52
CA GLU A 43 -10.25 -13.04 22.90
C GLU A 43 -8.98 -12.86 23.77
N TYR A 44 -7.81 -12.72 23.14
CA TYR A 44 -6.53 -12.67 23.84
C TYR A 44 -6.39 -11.53 24.85
N LEU A 45 -6.99 -10.36 24.57
CA LEU A 45 -6.96 -9.21 25.48
C LEU A 45 -7.66 -9.51 26.81
N GLU A 46 -8.80 -10.19 26.78
CA GLU A 46 -9.56 -10.56 28.00
C GLU A 46 -8.78 -11.57 28.86
N LYS A 47 -7.97 -12.40 28.20
CA LYS A 47 -7.13 -13.41 28.85
C LYS A 47 -5.74 -12.89 29.23
N GLY A 48 -5.47 -11.60 29.05
CA GLY A 48 -4.16 -10.98 29.33
C GLY A 48 -3.02 -11.53 28.48
N LYS A 49 -3.33 -12.03 27.28
CA LYS A 49 -2.40 -12.62 26.32
C LYS A 49 -2.24 -11.73 25.09
N THR A 50 -1.17 -11.99 24.33
CA THR A 50 -0.94 -11.38 23.01
C THR A 50 -0.37 -12.44 22.06
N PRO A 51 -0.89 -12.61 20.83
CA PRO A 51 -0.33 -13.48 19.81
C PRO A 51 0.92 -12.86 19.16
N SER A 52 1.92 -12.55 19.99
CA SER A 52 3.11 -11.80 19.60
C SER A 52 3.93 -12.51 18.54
N LYS A 53 4.03 -13.85 18.58
CA LYS A 53 4.82 -14.62 17.61
C LYS A 53 4.14 -14.58 16.24
N GLY A 54 2.84 -14.89 16.22
CA GLY A 54 2.04 -14.85 14.99
C GLY A 54 2.03 -13.47 14.34
N LEU A 55 1.82 -12.42 15.14
CA LEU A 55 1.83 -11.03 14.65
C LEU A 55 3.21 -10.58 14.17
N SER A 56 4.28 -10.99 14.84
CA SER A 56 5.65 -10.72 14.41
C SER A 56 5.95 -11.37 13.06
N ILE A 57 5.59 -12.65 12.87
CA ILE A 57 5.78 -13.36 11.60
C ILE A 57 4.96 -12.70 10.48
N ALA A 58 3.69 -12.35 10.74
CA ALA A 58 2.87 -11.63 9.78
C ALA A 58 3.52 -10.30 9.36
N ARG A 59 4.09 -9.56 10.33
CA ARG A 59 4.85 -8.35 10.02
C ARG A 59 6.09 -8.62 9.19
N MET A 60 6.87 -9.65 9.50
CA MET A 60 8.08 -9.99 8.75
C MET A 60 7.76 -10.26 7.28
N ILE A 61 6.71 -11.04 7.03
CA ILE A 61 6.25 -11.35 5.67
C ILE A 61 5.81 -10.09 4.93
N GLY A 62 4.94 -9.27 5.53
CA GLY A 62 4.55 -7.99 4.93
C GLY A 62 5.74 -7.05 4.71
N HIS A 63 6.69 -7.01 5.64
CA HIS A 63 7.87 -6.14 5.52
C HIS A 63 8.77 -6.54 4.34
N ILE A 64 8.82 -7.83 3.99
CA ILE A 64 9.52 -8.30 2.78
C ILE A 64 8.83 -7.76 1.53
N THR A 65 7.49 -7.71 1.49
CA THR A 65 6.76 -7.23 0.32
C THR A 65 6.90 -5.74 0.08
N TYR A 66 7.22 -4.96 1.12
CA TYR A 66 7.40 -3.52 0.98
C TYR A 66 8.72 -3.10 0.36
N LEU A 67 9.71 -4.00 0.34
CA LEU A 67 11.07 -3.72 -0.12
C LEU A 67 11.32 -4.31 -1.50
N SER A 68 12.16 -3.65 -2.30
CA SER A 68 12.65 -4.27 -3.54
C SER A 68 13.77 -5.27 -3.25
N SER A 69 13.90 -6.27 -4.12
CA SER A 69 15.02 -7.23 -4.10
C SER A 69 16.39 -6.51 -4.11
N LYS A 70 16.52 -5.47 -4.93
CA LYS A 70 17.75 -4.66 -5.03
C LYS A 70 18.09 -3.96 -3.71
N SER A 71 17.10 -3.40 -3.01
CA SER A 71 17.33 -2.76 -1.71
C SER A 71 17.75 -3.77 -0.65
N MET A 72 17.11 -4.95 -0.63
CA MET A 72 17.47 -6.05 0.27
C MET A 72 18.91 -6.52 0.04
N ASP A 73 19.30 -6.74 -1.22
CA ASP A 73 20.66 -7.15 -1.59
C ASP A 73 21.72 -6.09 -1.22
N MET A 74 21.44 -4.81 -1.50
CA MET A 74 22.35 -3.72 -1.17
C MET A 74 22.55 -3.56 0.34
N LYS A 75 21.48 -3.69 1.12
CA LYS A 75 21.51 -3.49 2.57
C LYS A 75 22.16 -4.68 3.28
N PHE A 76 21.71 -5.90 2.97
CA PHE A 76 22.06 -7.10 3.73
C PHE A 76 22.94 -8.08 2.95
N GLY A 77 22.64 -8.29 1.67
CA GLY A 77 23.30 -9.33 0.87
C GLY A 77 23.29 -10.69 1.60
N ARG A 78 24.47 -11.29 1.76
CA ARG A 78 24.66 -12.56 2.50
C ARG A 78 25.51 -12.39 3.78
N LYS A 79 25.46 -11.21 4.41
CA LYS A 79 26.27 -10.91 5.60
C LYS A 79 25.82 -11.75 6.79
N LEU A 80 26.80 -12.33 7.48
CA LEU A 80 26.63 -13.09 8.72
C LEU A 80 26.94 -12.20 9.93
N ILE A 81 26.27 -12.45 11.05
CA ILE A 81 26.49 -11.70 12.30
C ILE A 81 27.71 -12.26 13.05
N ASN A 82 27.73 -13.56 13.34
CA ASN A 82 28.76 -14.21 14.17
C ASN A 82 29.39 -15.46 13.52
N GLY A 83 29.29 -15.61 12.20
CA GLY A 83 29.77 -16.78 11.47
C GLY A 83 28.72 -17.89 11.35
N LYS A 84 29.12 -19.03 10.77
CA LYS A 84 28.21 -20.15 10.46
C LYS A 84 28.22 -21.17 11.60
N THR A 85 27.04 -21.50 12.10
CA THR A 85 26.82 -22.56 13.09
C THR A 85 26.02 -23.74 12.52
N TYR A 86 25.29 -23.52 11.42
CA TYR A 86 24.38 -24.48 10.78
C TYR A 86 23.24 -24.97 11.70
N ASP A 87 22.94 -24.19 12.74
CA ASP A 87 21.84 -24.44 13.66
C ASP A 87 20.57 -23.78 13.13
N VAL A 88 19.47 -24.52 13.08
CA VAL A 88 18.19 -24.05 12.54
C VAL A 88 17.53 -22.99 13.42
N ASP A 89 17.87 -22.97 14.70
CA ASP A 89 17.26 -22.07 15.68
C ASP A 89 18.10 -20.79 15.92
N ASN A 90 19.31 -20.73 15.35
CA ASN A 90 20.18 -19.56 15.47
C ASN A 90 19.99 -18.59 14.31
N ILE A 91 19.91 -17.30 14.64
CA ILE A 91 19.92 -16.21 13.67
C ILE A 91 21.37 -16.01 13.20
N GLU A 92 21.64 -16.33 11.94
CA GLU A 92 22.99 -16.24 11.38
C GLU A 92 23.17 -15.04 10.45
N PHE A 93 22.13 -14.65 9.71
CA PHE A 93 22.19 -13.57 8.74
C PHE A 93 21.68 -12.24 9.31
N GLU A 94 22.29 -11.13 8.89
CA GLU A 94 21.86 -9.77 9.27
C GLU A 94 20.39 -9.50 8.91
N VAL A 95 19.92 -10.01 7.76
CA VAL A 95 18.53 -9.84 7.31
C VAL A 95 17.52 -10.51 8.25
N GLU A 96 17.86 -11.68 8.80
CA GLU A 96 17.01 -12.40 9.75
C GLU A 96 16.86 -11.62 11.05
N SER A 97 17.98 -11.13 11.60
CA SER A 97 17.97 -10.27 12.79
C SER A 97 17.19 -8.99 12.56
N TYR A 98 17.37 -8.35 11.39
CA TYR A 98 16.63 -7.15 11.03
C TYR A 98 15.12 -7.39 10.97
N LEU A 99 14.68 -8.46 10.31
CA LEU A 99 13.25 -8.80 10.20
C LEU A 99 12.67 -9.13 11.58
N GLY A 100 13.40 -9.89 12.42
CA GLY A 100 13.01 -10.15 13.81
C GLY A 100 12.78 -8.85 14.60
N TYR A 101 13.73 -7.92 14.53
CA TYR A 101 13.61 -6.61 15.19
C TYR A 101 12.42 -5.80 14.67
N GLN A 102 12.16 -5.77 13.36
CA GLN A 102 10.99 -5.09 12.80
C GLN A 102 9.67 -5.73 13.27
N GLY A 103 9.64 -7.06 13.38
CA GLY A 103 8.52 -7.81 13.91
C GLY A 103 8.22 -7.45 15.37
N GLU A 104 9.22 -7.53 16.25
CA GLU A 104 9.08 -7.17 17.67
C GLU A 104 8.61 -5.73 17.86
N LYS A 105 9.21 -4.78 17.13
CA LYS A 105 8.81 -3.38 17.19
C LYS A 105 7.36 -3.16 16.77
N PHE A 106 6.86 -3.95 15.81
CA PHE A 106 5.48 -3.84 15.33
C PHE A 106 4.46 -4.40 16.32
N VAL A 107 4.77 -5.54 16.95
CA VAL A 107 3.90 -6.16 17.96
C VAL A 107 3.54 -5.18 19.08
N ASN A 108 4.49 -4.32 19.48
CA ASN A 108 4.28 -3.35 20.56
C ASN A 108 3.35 -2.17 20.19
N ARG A 109 3.00 -2.00 18.91
CA ARG A 109 2.25 -0.83 18.42
C ARG A 109 1.04 -1.17 17.56
N PHE A 110 0.75 -2.44 17.35
CA PHE A 110 -0.34 -2.87 16.48
C PHE A 110 -1.10 -4.05 17.08
N ASP A 111 -2.40 -4.06 16.86
CA ASP A 111 -3.30 -5.09 17.38
C ASP A 111 -3.50 -6.20 16.34
N ALA A 112 -3.47 -7.46 16.79
CA ALA A 112 -3.52 -8.61 15.91
C ALA A 112 -4.88 -8.77 15.22
N ASN A 113 -5.99 -8.58 15.94
CA ASN A 113 -7.32 -8.60 15.34
C ASN A 113 -7.47 -7.48 14.30
N SER A 114 -6.99 -6.27 14.61
CA SER A 114 -6.98 -5.15 13.67
C SER A 114 -6.23 -5.50 12.38
N TYR A 115 -5.09 -6.19 12.48
CA TYR A 115 -4.36 -6.69 11.32
C TYR A 115 -5.19 -7.68 10.49
N LEU A 116 -5.86 -8.64 11.15
CA LEU A 116 -6.73 -9.62 10.47
C LEU A 116 -7.84 -8.91 9.68
N TYR A 117 -8.52 -7.94 10.29
CA TYR A 117 -9.65 -7.25 9.65
C TYR A 117 -9.19 -6.29 8.55
N ILE A 118 -8.10 -5.55 8.73
CA ILE A 118 -7.59 -4.63 7.70
C ILE A 118 -7.14 -5.40 6.46
N THR A 119 -6.33 -6.44 6.61
CA THR A 119 -5.89 -7.26 5.46
C THR A 119 -7.06 -7.95 4.78
N LYS A 120 -8.06 -8.41 5.54
CA LYS A 120 -9.26 -8.99 4.94
C LYS A 120 -10.10 -7.97 4.17
N ALA A 121 -10.17 -6.74 4.66
CA ALA A 121 -10.84 -5.64 3.96
C ALA A 121 -10.10 -5.25 2.67
N MET A 122 -8.75 -5.28 2.69
CA MET A 122 -7.93 -5.08 1.48
C MET A 122 -8.19 -6.19 0.45
N ASP A 123 -8.17 -7.46 0.86
CA ASP A 123 -8.45 -8.59 -0.04
C ASP A 123 -9.83 -8.56 -0.68
N TYR A 124 -10.85 -8.10 0.05
CA TYR A 124 -12.22 -7.96 -0.47
C TYR A 124 -12.44 -6.69 -1.28
N PHE A 125 -11.49 -5.75 -1.27
CA PHE A 125 -11.65 -4.53 -2.01
C PHE A 125 -11.50 -4.80 -3.51
N ASP A 126 -12.60 -4.64 -4.23
CA ASP A 126 -12.62 -4.55 -5.69
C ASP A 126 -13.44 -3.32 -6.11
N LEU A 127 -12.73 -2.35 -6.70
CA LEU A 127 -13.33 -1.11 -7.16
C LEU A 127 -14.38 -1.34 -8.26
N THR A 128 -14.19 -2.36 -9.10
CA THR A 128 -15.06 -2.68 -10.24
C THR A 128 -16.28 -3.49 -9.86
N GLU A 129 -16.18 -4.35 -8.85
CA GLU A 129 -17.29 -5.20 -8.40
C GLU A 129 -18.50 -4.36 -8.00
N LYS A 130 -18.26 -3.33 -7.16
CA LYS A 130 -19.35 -2.49 -6.65
C LYS A 130 -19.70 -1.31 -7.54
N TYR A 131 -18.73 -0.73 -8.26
CA TYR A 131 -18.93 0.55 -8.95
C TYR A 131 -18.79 0.49 -10.46
N GLY A 132 -18.28 -0.60 -11.02
CA GLY A 132 -17.90 -0.70 -12.43
C GLY A 132 -18.63 -1.78 -13.23
N ASN A 133 -19.41 -2.66 -12.58
CA ASN A 133 -19.92 -3.89 -13.21
C ASN A 133 -18.78 -4.71 -13.87
N GLY A 134 -17.60 -4.75 -13.22
CA GLY A 134 -16.41 -5.40 -13.75
C GLY A 134 -15.57 -4.56 -14.72
N ASP A 135 -15.92 -3.30 -14.99
CA ASP A 135 -15.15 -2.38 -15.85
C ASP A 135 -14.74 -1.11 -15.10
N LEU A 136 -13.42 -0.87 -15.01
CA LEU A 136 -12.86 0.34 -14.39
C LEU A 136 -13.33 1.63 -15.07
N LYS A 137 -13.56 1.60 -16.38
CA LYS A 137 -14.05 2.77 -17.11
C LYS A 137 -15.41 3.23 -16.61
N GLU A 138 -16.31 2.29 -16.29
CA GLU A 138 -17.63 2.61 -15.73
C GLU A 138 -17.52 3.16 -14.31
N VAL A 139 -16.49 2.78 -13.55
CA VAL A 139 -16.20 3.42 -12.26
C VAL A 139 -15.87 4.90 -12.47
N PHE A 140 -14.90 5.20 -13.35
CA PHE A 140 -14.43 6.57 -13.56
C PHE A 140 -15.48 7.48 -14.21
N ARG A 141 -16.40 6.94 -15.02
CA ARG A 141 -17.54 7.70 -15.57
C ARG A 141 -18.47 8.28 -14.50
N LYS A 142 -18.49 7.69 -13.30
CA LYS A 142 -19.36 8.13 -12.20
C LYS A 142 -18.84 9.35 -11.45
N THR A 143 -17.65 9.86 -11.77
CA THR A 143 -17.06 11.02 -11.10
C THR A 143 -16.55 12.06 -12.08
N ASN A 144 -16.56 13.34 -11.69
CA ASN A 144 -15.90 14.43 -12.40
C ASN A 144 -14.56 14.85 -11.74
N SER A 145 -14.08 14.08 -10.75
CA SER A 145 -12.81 14.36 -10.10
C SER A 145 -11.64 14.32 -11.08
N LYS A 146 -10.65 15.18 -10.83
CA LYS A 146 -9.33 15.09 -11.44
C LYS A 146 -8.48 14.06 -10.70
N PHE A 147 -7.52 13.44 -11.38
CA PHE A 147 -6.66 12.44 -10.78
C PHE A 147 -5.18 12.72 -10.99
N LEU A 148 -4.39 12.53 -9.95
CA LEU A 148 -2.95 12.32 -10.04
C LEU A 148 -2.65 10.90 -9.58
N PHE A 149 -2.08 10.09 -10.47
CA PHE A 149 -1.57 8.76 -10.14
C PHE A 149 -0.04 8.82 -9.97
N ILE A 150 0.46 8.26 -8.87
CA ILE A 150 1.89 8.16 -8.56
C ILE A 150 2.22 6.69 -8.33
N SER A 151 3.16 6.15 -9.10
CA SER A 151 3.71 4.80 -8.94
C SER A 151 5.22 4.85 -8.74
N PHE A 152 5.81 3.72 -8.35
CA PHE A 152 7.26 3.61 -8.10
C PHE A 152 7.86 2.44 -8.89
N SER A 153 8.99 2.69 -9.54
CA SER A 153 9.57 1.78 -10.56
C SER A 153 9.86 0.36 -10.06
N THR A 154 10.19 0.21 -8.77
CA THR A 154 10.51 -1.08 -8.15
C THR A 154 9.44 -1.61 -7.21
N ASP A 155 8.28 -0.92 -7.12
CA ASP A 155 7.14 -1.47 -6.40
C ASP A 155 6.65 -2.72 -7.14
N TRP A 156 6.71 -3.85 -6.44
CA TRP A 156 6.23 -5.13 -6.93
C TRP A 156 5.02 -5.61 -6.15
N LEU A 157 4.68 -4.94 -5.04
CA LEU A 157 3.44 -5.18 -4.30
C LEU A 157 2.27 -4.58 -5.06
N PHE A 158 2.41 -3.33 -5.50
CA PHE A 158 1.45 -2.57 -6.32
C PHE A 158 2.16 -1.97 -7.55
N PRO A 159 2.39 -2.78 -8.59
CA PRO A 159 3.29 -2.42 -9.66
C PRO A 159 2.77 -1.26 -10.53
N PRO A 160 3.65 -0.48 -11.18
CA PRO A 160 3.27 0.60 -12.08
C PRO A 160 2.28 0.20 -13.18
N SER A 161 2.28 -1.06 -13.61
CA SER A 161 1.30 -1.59 -14.57
C SER A 161 -0.15 -1.48 -14.09
N GLU A 162 -0.41 -1.71 -12.80
CA GLU A 162 -1.76 -1.61 -12.23
C GLU A 162 -2.20 -0.15 -12.07
N SER A 163 -1.26 0.75 -11.78
CA SER A 163 -1.53 2.20 -11.86
C SER A 163 -1.85 2.64 -13.29
N LEU A 164 -1.12 2.14 -14.28
CA LEU A 164 -1.35 2.44 -15.71
C LEU A 164 -2.70 1.93 -16.20
N GLU A 165 -3.19 0.80 -15.68
CA GLU A 165 -4.54 0.30 -15.96
C GLU A 165 -5.61 1.30 -15.50
N MET A 166 -5.51 1.79 -14.26
CA MET A 166 -6.42 2.82 -13.74
C MET A 166 -6.32 4.13 -14.52
N VAL A 167 -5.10 4.58 -14.86
CA VAL A 167 -4.87 5.76 -15.71
C VAL A 167 -5.57 5.61 -17.06
N SER A 168 -5.39 4.46 -17.71
CA SER A 168 -5.99 4.17 -19.03
C SER A 168 -7.52 4.18 -18.96
N ALA A 169 -8.09 3.57 -17.93
CA ALA A 169 -9.54 3.56 -17.71
C ALA A 169 -10.10 4.97 -17.43
N ALA A 170 -9.42 5.77 -16.60
CA ALA A 170 -9.81 7.14 -16.29
C ALA A 170 -9.76 8.05 -17.54
N LEU A 171 -8.69 7.95 -18.34
CA LEU A 171 -8.58 8.66 -19.62
C LEU A 171 -9.69 8.23 -20.60
N ALA A 172 -9.97 6.92 -20.71
CA ALA A 172 -11.05 6.41 -21.55
C ALA A 172 -12.45 6.86 -21.10
N ALA A 173 -12.62 7.17 -19.81
CA ALA A 173 -13.82 7.80 -19.26
C ALA A 173 -13.85 9.34 -19.43
N GLY A 174 -12.86 9.92 -20.11
CA GLY A 174 -12.74 11.35 -20.35
C GLY A 174 -12.46 12.16 -19.08
N ARG A 175 -11.75 11.57 -18.11
CA ARG A 175 -11.32 12.27 -16.89
C ARG A 175 -10.01 13.01 -17.14
N ASP A 176 -9.78 14.06 -16.37
CA ASP A 176 -8.49 14.75 -16.31
C ASP A 176 -7.53 13.97 -15.42
N VAL A 177 -6.42 13.53 -16.01
CA VAL A 177 -5.50 12.58 -15.39
C VAL A 177 -4.06 13.04 -15.60
N SER A 178 -3.31 13.12 -14.50
CA SER A 178 -1.85 13.21 -14.47
C SER A 178 -1.27 11.90 -13.96
N TYR A 179 -0.12 11.49 -14.48
CA TYR A 179 0.60 10.30 -14.05
C TYR A 179 2.10 10.56 -13.96
N ILE A 180 2.72 10.06 -12.90
CA ILE A 180 4.18 10.01 -12.76
C ILE A 180 4.59 8.66 -12.18
N ASN A 181 5.58 8.03 -12.83
CA ASN A 181 6.30 6.89 -12.28
C ASN A 181 7.63 7.40 -11.72
N ILE A 182 7.80 7.31 -10.40
CA ILE A 182 9.00 7.77 -9.71
C ILE A 182 10.02 6.63 -9.68
N GLU A 183 11.21 6.89 -10.22
CA GLU A 183 12.32 5.93 -10.13
C GLU A 183 12.78 5.82 -8.67
N SER A 184 12.72 4.61 -8.11
CA SER A 184 13.11 4.35 -6.72
C SER A 184 13.65 2.95 -6.58
N ILE A 185 14.59 2.74 -5.65
CA ILE A 185 15.08 1.40 -5.30
C ILE A 185 14.33 0.78 -4.13
N ASN A 186 13.43 1.51 -3.45
CA ASN A 186 12.92 1.09 -2.15
C ASN A 186 11.70 0.17 -2.20
N GLY A 187 11.16 -0.13 -3.39
CA GLY A 187 9.94 -0.93 -3.52
C GLY A 187 8.69 -0.13 -3.16
N HIS A 188 7.72 -0.77 -2.52
CA HIS A 188 6.47 -0.14 -2.11
C HIS A 188 6.68 1.00 -1.10
N ASP A 189 7.59 0.85 -0.14
CA ASP A 189 7.85 1.87 0.91
C ASP A 189 8.46 3.18 0.35
N SER A 190 8.67 3.29 -0.96
CA SER A 190 9.22 4.49 -1.61
C SER A 190 8.47 5.77 -1.28
N PHE A 191 7.14 5.73 -1.16
CA PHE A 191 6.31 6.89 -0.81
C PHE A 191 6.50 7.40 0.62
N LEU A 192 7.26 6.66 1.46
CA LEU A 192 7.54 7.05 2.85
C LEU A 192 9.00 7.46 3.09
N ILE A 193 9.88 7.31 2.10
CA ILE A 193 11.33 7.45 2.29
C ILE A 193 11.89 8.67 1.56
N ASP A 194 11.78 8.71 0.23
CA ASP A 194 12.28 9.82 -0.60
C ASP A 194 11.12 10.51 -1.30
N THR A 195 10.52 11.47 -0.59
CA THR A 195 9.25 12.07 -0.98
C THR A 195 9.42 13.39 -1.73
N GLU A 196 10.63 13.79 -2.13
CA GLU A 196 10.85 15.12 -2.73
C GLU A 196 10.11 15.28 -4.07
N ILE A 197 10.27 14.32 -4.98
CA ILE A 197 9.62 14.32 -6.30
C ILE A 197 8.10 14.18 -6.13
N GLU A 198 7.67 13.27 -5.27
CA GLU A 198 6.26 13.05 -4.93
C GLU A 198 5.61 14.34 -4.41
N SER A 199 6.23 15.00 -3.42
CA SER A 199 5.71 16.22 -2.80
C SER A 199 5.59 17.36 -3.80
N LYS A 200 6.55 17.49 -4.74
CA LYS A 200 6.49 18.48 -5.82
C LYS A 200 5.34 18.19 -6.78
N ALA A 201 5.15 16.94 -7.18
CA ALA A 201 4.06 16.53 -8.05
C ALA A 201 2.69 16.78 -7.40
N ILE A 202 2.52 16.38 -6.14
CA ILE A 202 1.29 16.61 -5.37
C ILE A 202 1.00 18.11 -5.25
N ARG A 203 2.01 18.91 -4.88
CA ARG A 203 1.86 20.37 -4.76
C ARG A 203 1.38 20.99 -6.08
N ALA A 204 2.08 20.70 -7.18
CA ALA A 204 1.74 21.26 -8.49
C ALA A 204 0.31 20.88 -8.92
N PHE A 205 -0.09 19.64 -8.69
CA PHE A 205 -1.44 19.16 -9.00
C PHE A 205 -2.54 19.86 -8.18
N LEU A 206 -2.30 20.03 -6.87
CA LEU A 206 -3.24 20.72 -5.99
C LEU A 206 -3.34 22.23 -6.29
N GLU A 207 -2.21 22.88 -6.57
CA GLU A 207 -2.17 24.30 -6.96
C GLU A 207 -2.93 24.55 -8.27
N ALA A 208 -2.69 23.73 -9.29
CA ALA A 208 -3.40 23.81 -10.56
C ALA A 208 -4.92 23.60 -10.39
N THR A 209 -5.31 22.59 -9.61
CA THR A 209 -6.73 22.32 -9.31
C THR A 209 -7.40 23.48 -8.58
N LEU A 210 -6.73 24.08 -7.60
CA LEU A 210 -7.26 25.21 -6.84
C LEU A 210 -7.44 26.44 -7.74
N GLN A 211 -6.46 26.74 -8.59
CA GLN A 211 -6.51 27.89 -9.49
C GLN A 211 -7.66 27.77 -10.49
N GLU A 212 -7.86 26.59 -11.08
CA GLU A 212 -8.99 26.36 -11.99
C GLU A 212 -10.35 26.55 -11.30
N LYS A 213 -10.46 26.11 -10.04
CA LYS A 213 -11.69 26.27 -9.25
C LYS A 213 -11.98 27.73 -8.97
N GLN A 214 -10.96 28.55 -8.68
CA GLN A 214 -11.10 29.99 -8.49
C GLN A 214 -11.54 30.68 -9.78
N ASN A 215 -10.87 30.38 -10.90
CA ASN A 215 -11.22 30.94 -12.22
C ASN A 215 -12.66 30.60 -12.64
N LYS A 216 -13.16 29.40 -12.31
CA LYS A 216 -14.55 29.02 -12.56
C LYS A 216 -15.54 29.85 -11.72
N LYS A 217 -15.22 30.16 -10.46
CA LYS A 217 -16.08 31.00 -9.62
C LYS A 217 -16.16 32.43 -10.15
N GLU A 218 -15.02 33.04 -10.50
CA GLU A 218 -14.97 34.42 -11.01
C GLU A 218 -15.82 34.59 -12.28
N LYS A 219 -15.73 33.64 -13.23
CA LYS A 219 -16.54 33.65 -14.46
C LYS A 219 -18.05 33.48 -14.24
N VAL A 220 -18.47 32.91 -13.11
CA VAL A 220 -19.90 32.80 -12.75
C VAL A 220 -20.41 34.14 -12.21
N TYR A 221 -19.59 34.87 -11.44
CA TYR A 221 -19.95 36.20 -10.93
C TYR A 221 -19.99 37.28 -12.02
N GLU A 222 -19.18 37.17 -13.08
CA GLU A 222 -19.19 38.12 -14.21
C GLU A 222 -20.41 37.97 -15.15
N LYS A 223 -21.19 36.89 -15.02
CA LYS A 223 -22.33 36.57 -15.90
C LYS A 223 -23.71 36.68 -15.22
N GLY A 224 -23.76 37.08 -13.95
CA GLY A 224 -24.99 37.32 -13.19
C GLY A 224 -25.21 38.81 -12.94
#